data_AF-T1HWT8-F1
#
_entry.id   AF-T1HWT8-F1
#
_cell.length_a   1.000
_cell.length_b   1.000
_cell.length_c   1.000
_cell.angle_alpha   90.00
_cell.angle_beta   90.00
_cell.angle_gamma   90.00
#
_symmetry.space_group_name_H-M   'P 1'
#
loop_
_entity.id
_entity.type
_entity.pdbx_description
1 polymer ?
#
loop_
_entity_poly.entity_id
_entity_poly.type
_entity_poly.pdbx_seq_one_letter_code
_entity_poly.pdbx_strand_id
1 'polypeptide(L)'
;MKGSATGKKEDKARIQTLEEALSTAWIRYGSTLLNSSKQAIMNRYSSGDQVTYPVPSLSTTKKNNDNYLDDEDQSNDKLSLVDDVKLLMENVKSEYSMNLLPEVMRLSEGDSSDQLQEDPPSEHDTASSATIIDQTLFLYPQDTLAEKLSDALEKDYVDLRFPGQNNNEIEQKIPRYLVEKPMEAADLFIFLLPWIDVFKKIVDNSTNPTQYASSILELNELLKTFAFFQPEPKQQYELHKERQTELERLAWLLRQDENVNSLTTELEVTRELSLVHYLLTHMNLKRMKELEEEEEAIKSNNADLVQEMLEKTTI
;
A
#
# COMPACT_ATOMS: atom_id res chain seq x y z
N MET A 1 38.34 1.75 -39.74
CA MET A 1 37.80 1.96 -38.38
C MET A 1 36.55 1.08 -38.20
N LYS A 2 36.72 -0.19 -37.82
CA LYS A 2 35.62 -1.08 -37.41
C LYS A 2 35.62 -1.12 -35.88
N GLY A 3 35.19 -0.02 -35.27
CA GLY A 3 35.05 0.08 -33.82
C GLY A 3 33.59 -0.11 -33.42
N SER A 4 33.37 -1.03 -32.47
CA SER A 4 32.34 -0.91 -31.43
C SER A 4 30.86 -1.06 -31.84
N ALA A 5 30.48 -2.22 -32.38
CA ALA A 5 29.09 -2.70 -32.28
C ALA A 5 28.87 -3.62 -31.07
N THR A 6 29.92 -4.32 -30.63
CA THR A 6 29.91 -5.21 -29.45
C THR A 6 29.95 -4.41 -28.14
N GLY A 7 30.77 -3.36 -28.04
CA GLY A 7 30.84 -2.51 -26.84
C GLY A 7 29.50 -1.83 -26.50
N LYS A 8 28.77 -1.33 -27.51
CA LYS A 8 27.44 -0.72 -27.29
C LYS A 8 26.39 -1.69 -26.73
N LYS A 9 26.50 -2.99 -27.04
CA LYS A 9 25.58 -4.01 -26.50
C LYS A 9 25.90 -4.34 -25.05
N GLU A 10 27.18 -4.45 -24.72
CA GLU A 10 27.64 -4.69 -23.35
C GLU A 10 27.30 -3.51 -22.42
N ASP A 11 27.49 -2.27 -22.88
CA ASP A 11 27.12 -1.08 -22.11
C ASP A 11 25.61 -1.00 -21.87
N LYS A 12 24.79 -1.33 -22.88
CA LYS A 12 23.33 -1.37 -22.73
C LYS A 12 22.88 -2.42 -21.71
N ALA A 13 23.46 -3.62 -21.75
CA ALA A 13 23.14 -4.68 -20.80
C ALA A 13 23.52 -4.27 -19.37
N ARG A 14 24.69 -3.64 -19.17
CA ARG A 14 25.12 -3.15 -17.86
C ARG A 14 24.20 -2.07 -17.30
N ILE A 15 23.76 -1.13 -18.14
CA ILE A 15 22.82 -0.09 -17.75
C ILE A 15 21.49 -0.71 -17.32
N GLN A 16 20.96 -1.65 -18.10
CA GLN A 16 19.71 -2.34 -17.78
C GLN A 16 19.80 -3.10 -16.44
N THR A 17 20.89 -3.83 -16.19
CA THR A 17 21.09 -4.51 -14.90
C THR A 17 21.19 -3.53 -13.73
N LEU A 18 21.77 -2.34 -13.95
CA LEU A 18 21.86 -1.31 -12.92
C LEU A 18 20.50 -0.65 -12.65
N GLU A 19 19.71 -0.39 -13.69
CA GLU A 19 18.34 0.12 -13.56
C GLU A 19 17.42 -0.90 -12.85
N GLU A 20 17.55 -2.20 -13.17
CA GLU A 20 16.86 -3.29 -12.47
C GLU A 20 17.20 -3.27 -10.97
N ALA A 21 18.49 -3.35 -10.64
CA ALA A 21 18.94 -3.40 -9.26
C ALA A 21 18.52 -2.15 -8.46
N LEU A 22 18.56 -0.97 -9.09
CA LEU A 22 18.18 0.28 -8.46
C LEU A 22 16.68 0.39 -8.23
N SER A 23 15.86 0.05 -9.23
CA SER A 23 14.39 0.08 -9.11
C SER A 23 13.88 -0.91 -8.06
N THR A 24 14.40 -2.13 -8.05
CA THR A 24 14.12 -3.13 -7.01
C THR A 24 14.53 -2.65 -5.62
N ALA A 25 15.70 -2.02 -5.49
CA ALA A 25 16.16 -1.50 -4.21
C ALA A 25 15.25 -0.39 -3.66
N TRP A 26 14.76 0.50 -4.52
CA TRP A 26 13.80 1.54 -4.13
C TRP A 26 12.45 0.98 -3.72
N ILE A 27 11.92 -0.01 -4.44
CA ILE A 27 10.67 -0.69 -4.08
C ILE A 27 10.80 -1.36 -2.71
N ARG A 28 11.90 -2.09 -2.48
CA ARG A 28 12.18 -2.71 -1.17
C ARG A 28 12.29 -1.68 -0.07
N TYR A 29 13.04 -0.60 -0.29
CA TYR A 29 13.16 0.50 0.68
C TYR A 29 11.79 1.08 1.04
N GLY A 30 10.97 1.39 0.02
CA GLY A 30 9.62 1.90 0.21
C GLY A 30 8.73 0.95 1.00
N SER A 31 8.72 -0.33 0.62
CA SER A 31 7.95 -1.37 1.31
C SER A 31 8.39 -1.51 2.77
N THR A 32 9.69 -1.62 3.05
CA THR A 32 10.23 -1.74 4.40
C THR A 32 9.94 -0.52 5.27
N LEU A 33 10.06 0.69 4.71
CA LEU A 33 9.75 1.93 5.41
C LEU A 33 8.27 2.02 5.77
N LEU A 34 7.37 1.76 4.81
CA LEU A 34 5.93 1.75 5.07
C LEU A 34 5.55 0.65 6.08
N ASN A 35 6.16 -0.53 5.99
CA ASN A 35 5.85 -1.65 6.88
C ASN A 35 6.30 -1.38 8.32
N SER A 36 7.52 -0.88 8.49
CA SER A 36 8.04 -0.48 9.79
C SER A 36 7.18 0.61 10.43
N SER A 37 6.74 1.56 9.61
CA SER A 37 5.87 2.67 10.01
C SER A 37 4.48 2.17 10.43
N LYS A 38 3.86 1.31 9.62
CA LYS A 38 2.61 0.61 9.94
C LYS A 38 2.73 -0.10 11.29
N GLN A 39 3.74 -0.94 11.47
CA GLN A 39 3.96 -1.66 12.74
C GLN A 39 4.14 -0.72 13.94
N ALA A 40 4.86 0.40 13.78
CA ALA A 40 5.01 1.39 14.84
C ALA A 40 3.67 2.00 15.24
N ILE A 41 2.83 2.39 14.27
CA ILE A 41 1.47 2.90 14.50
C ILE A 41 0.62 1.85 15.23
N MET A 42 0.68 0.60 14.78
CA MET A 42 -0.05 -0.53 15.39
C MET A 42 0.34 -0.78 16.85
N ASN A 43 1.64 -0.74 17.14
CA ASN A 43 2.15 -0.98 18.49
C ASN A 43 1.76 0.14 19.46
N ARG A 44 1.80 1.40 19.01
CA ARG A 44 1.33 2.56 19.80
C ARG A 44 -0.12 2.39 20.20
N TYR A 45 -0.97 1.99 19.26
CA TYR A 45 -2.40 1.77 19.53
C TYR A 45 -2.65 0.58 20.46
N SER A 46 -1.99 -0.56 20.20
CA SER A 46 -2.17 -1.77 21.00
C SER A 46 -1.70 -1.62 22.44
N SER A 47 -0.74 -0.74 22.70
CA SER A 47 -0.22 -0.48 24.04
C SER A 47 -1.16 0.35 24.90
N GLY A 48 -2.27 0.86 24.34
CA GLY A 48 -3.21 1.70 25.08
C GLY A 48 -2.60 3.04 25.52
N ASP A 49 -1.46 3.43 24.93
CA ASP A 49 -0.91 4.78 25.03
C ASP A 49 -1.88 5.71 24.29
N GLN A 50 -2.97 6.05 24.99
CA GLN A 50 -3.67 7.30 24.75
C GLN A 50 -2.60 8.36 24.82
N VAL A 51 -2.31 8.96 23.68
CA VAL A 51 -1.21 9.89 23.51
C VAL A 51 -1.44 11.10 24.43
N THR A 52 -0.98 10.99 25.67
CA THR A 52 -0.64 12.12 26.49
C THR A 52 0.71 12.54 25.95
N TYR A 53 0.69 13.32 24.87
CA TYR A 53 1.86 14.05 24.45
C TYR A 53 2.40 14.75 25.70
N PRO A 54 3.65 14.53 26.12
CA PRO A 54 4.24 15.34 27.16
C PRO A 54 4.20 16.77 26.65
N VAL A 55 3.26 17.56 27.18
CA VAL A 55 3.32 19.01 27.06
C VAL A 55 4.73 19.36 27.53
N PRO A 56 5.55 20.05 26.72
CA PRO A 56 6.87 20.44 27.16
C PRO A 56 6.68 21.22 28.46
N SER A 57 7.09 20.65 29.59
CA SER A 57 7.06 21.38 30.84
C SER A 57 8.02 22.53 30.64
N LEU A 58 7.47 23.73 30.44
CA LEU A 58 8.21 24.97 30.43
C LEU A 58 8.94 25.04 31.78
N SER A 59 10.21 24.63 31.78
CA SER A 59 11.08 24.84 32.91
C SER A 59 11.19 26.35 33.06
N THR A 60 10.70 26.82 34.21
CA THR A 60 10.66 28.22 34.61
C THR A 60 12.08 28.73 34.76
N THR A 61 12.67 29.17 33.65
CA THR A 61 13.88 29.98 33.67
C THR A 61 13.43 31.43 33.72
N LYS A 62 13.35 31.98 34.95
CA LYS A 62 13.31 33.43 35.16
C LYS A 62 14.46 34.07 34.40
N LYS A 63 14.16 34.88 33.39
CA LYS A 63 14.88 36.12 33.09
C LYS A 63 14.04 37.00 32.16
N ASN A 64 13.78 38.20 32.69
CA ASN A 64 13.18 39.37 32.05
C ASN A 64 13.66 39.58 30.61
N ASN A 65 12.74 39.80 29.67
CA ASN A 65 12.50 41.12 29.09
C ASN A 65 11.37 41.04 28.05
N ASP A 66 10.61 42.13 28.01
CA ASP A 66 9.50 42.39 27.12
C ASP A 66 9.86 42.27 25.64
N ASN A 67 9.06 41.51 24.90
CA ASN A 67 8.55 41.90 23.59
C ASN A 67 7.43 40.94 23.16
N TYR A 68 6.22 41.52 23.07
CA TYR A 68 5.04 40.95 22.43
C TYR A 68 5.29 40.77 20.93
N LEU A 69 5.06 39.57 20.40
CA LEU A 69 4.59 39.30 19.03
C LEU A 69 3.83 37.97 19.04
N ASP A 70 2.68 37.97 18.36
CA ASP A 70 1.66 36.92 18.30
C ASP A 70 2.19 35.53 17.92
N ASP A 71 1.87 34.54 18.76
CA ASP A 71 1.95 33.10 18.45
C ASP A 71 0.55 32.48 18.64
N GLU A 72 -0.37 32.76 17.72
CA GLU A 72 -1.65 32.04 17.56
C GLU A 72 -1.63 31.27 16.23
N ASP A 73 -0.98 30.09 16.17
CA ASP A 73 -1.27 29.14 15.07
C ASP A 73 -0.90 27.65 15.31
N GLN A 74 -0.37 27.27 16.47
CA GLN A 74 0.05 25.87 16.71
C GLN A 74 -1.05 24.92 17.22
N SER A 75 -2.31 25.38 17.34
CA SER A 75 -3.42 24.53 17.83
C SER A 75 -4.13 23.72 16.74
N ASN A 76 -4.02 24.10 15.46
CA ASN A 76 -4.73 23.41 14.38
C ASN A 76 -4.09 22.07 13.98
N ASP A 77 -2.75 21.97 13.97
CA ASP A 77 -2.06 20.74 13.54
C ASP A 77 -2.28 19.53 14.46
N LYS A 78 -2.56 19.76 15.75
CA LYS A 78 -2.79 18.68 16.71
C LYS A 78 -4.16 18.03 16.55
N LEU A 79 -5.16 18.75 16.06
CA LEU A 79 -6.50 18.22 15.86
C LEU A 79 -6.55 17.31 14.63
N SER A 80 -5.90 17.71 13.53
CA SER A 80 -5.79 16.90 12.29
C SER A 80 -5.11 15.56 12.52
N LEU A 81 -4.06 15.50 13.34
CA LEU A 81 -3.29 14.27 13.56
C LEU A 81 -4.09 13.18 14.30
N VAL A 82 -4.99 13.59 15.20
CA VAL A 82 -5.89 12.65 15.92
C VAL A 82 -6.88 12.02 14.94
N ASP A 83 -7.38 12.79 13.98
CA ASP A 83 -8.31 12.31 12.96
C ASP A 83 -7.63 11.37 11.95
N ASP A 84 -6.40 11.68 11.52
CA ASP A 84 -5.60 10.83 10.62
C ASP A 84 -5.29 9.45 11.25
N VAL A 85 -4.90 9.43 12.53
CA VAL A 85 -4.64 8.18 13.25
C VAL A 85 -5.93 7.38 13.42
N LYS A 86 -7.05 8.04 13.75
CA LYS A 86 -8.35 7.37 13.88
C LYS A 86 -8.78 6.70 12.57
N LEU A 87 -8.55 7.35 11.43
CA LEU A 87 -8.83 6.81 10.10
C LEU A 87 -7.98 5.58 9.79
N LEU A 88 -6.67 5.64 10.06
CA LEU A 88 -5.80 4.47 9.94
C LEU A 88 -6.27 3.32 10.84
N MET A 89 -6.80 3.62 12.02
CA MET A 89 -7.33 2.60 12.93
C MET A 89 -8.62 1.93 12.44
N GLU A 90 -9.41 2.58 11.59
CA GLU A 90 -10.52 1.90 10.92
C GLU A 90 -10.00 0.85 9.92
N ASN A 91 -8.90 1.16 9.22
CA ASN A 91 -8.21 0.20 8.34
C ASN A 91 -7.58 -0.95 9.13
N VAL A 92 -7.10 -0.68 10.35
CA VAL A 92 -6.62 -1.73 11.26
C VAL A 92 -7.71 -2.69 11.67
N LYS A 93 -8.90 -2.18 12.00
CA LYS A 93 -10.01 -3.03 12.47
C LYS A 93 -10.49 -3.99 11.39
N SER A 94 -10.50 -3.55 10.13
CA SER A 94 -10.79 -4.45 9.00
C SER A 94 -9.70 -5.50 8.81
N GLU A 95 -8.42 -5.15 8.97
CA GLU A 95 -7.31 -6.12 8.90
C GLU A 95 -7.26 -7.07 10.12
N TYR A 96 -7.48 -6.62 11.36
CA TYR A 96 -7.36 -7.47 12.55
C TYR A 96 -8.53 -8.45 12.71
N SER A 97 -9.69 -8.16 12.11
CA SER A 97 -10.77 -9.14 11.97
C SER A 97 -10.32 -10.40 11.19
N MET A 98 -9.18 -10.35 10.47
CA MET A 98 -8.58 -11.48 9.76
C MET A 98 -7.88 -12.47 10.66
N ASN A 99 -7.18 -12.00 11.69
CA ASN A 99 -6.32 -12.84 12.52
C ASN A 99 -7.10 -13.69 13.54
N LEU A 100 -8.42 -13.51 13.60
CA LEU A 100 -9.34 -14.23 14.49
C LEU A 100 -10.14 -15.32 13.78
N LEU A 101 -9.83 -15.66 12.53
CA LEU A 101 -10.42 -16.82 11.87
C LEU A 101 -10.09 -18.08 12.70
N PRO A 102 -11.09 -18.76 13.27
CA PRO A 102 -10.87 -20.02 13.97
C PRO A 102 -10.24 -21.02 12.99
N GLU A 103 -9.29 -21.80 13.50
CA GLU A 103 -8.67 -22.95 12.84
C GLU A 103 -9.71 -24.07 12.63
N VAL A 104 -10.74 -23.79 11.83
CA VAL A 104 -11.92 -24.62 11.59
C VAL A 104 -12.09 -24.75 10.09
N MET A 105 -11.09 -25.35 9.45
CA MET A 105 -11.29 -26.09 8.20
C MET A 105 -10.36 -27.30 8.20
N ARG A 106 -10.66 -28.28 9.07
CA ARG A 106 -10.38 -29.68 8.75
C ARG A 106 -11.53 -30.17 7.88
N LEU A 107 -11.37 -30.00 6.57
CA LEU A 107 -12.31 -30.52 5.59
C LEU A 107 -12.29 -32.04 5.63
N SER A 108 -13.50 -32.62 5.70
CA SER A 108 -13.75 -34.02 5.45
C SER A 108 -13.35 -34.38 4.03
N GLU A 109 -12.67 -35.50 3.87
CA GLU A 109 -12.42 -36.13 2.58
C GLU A 109 -13.76 -36.49 1.91
N GLY A 110 -14.18 -35.64 0.98
CA GLY A 110 -15.30 -35.87 0.07
C GLY A 110 -14.75 -35.94 -1.35
N ASP A 111 -14.59 -37.16 -1.84
CA ASP A 111 -14.19 -37.48 -3.20
C ASP A 111 -15.28 -37.01 -4.17
N SER A 112 -14.97 -36.02 -5.00
CA SER A 112 -15.85 -35.50 -6.05
C SER A 112 -14.98 -34.95 -7.18
N SER A 113 -14.60 -35.85 -8.09
CA SER A 113 -13.99 -35.48 -9.36
C SER A 113 -15.06 -34.94 -10.31
N ASP A 114 -15.21 -33.61 -10.36
CA ASP A 114 -15.83 -32.92 -11.49
C ASP A 114 -14.79 -32.01 -12.15
N GLN A 115 -14.33 -32.42 -13.33
CA GLN A 115 -13.44 -31.64 -14.18
C GLN A 115 -14.25 -30.53 -14.86
N LEU A 116 -14.18 -29.32 -14.32
CA LEU A 116 -14.56 -28.12 -15.04
C LEU A 116 -13.41 -27.75 -15.99
N GLN A 117 -13.68 -27.83 -17.29
CA GLN A 117 -12.84 -27.27 -18.34
C GLN A 117 -12.92 -25.74 -18.24
N GLU A 118 -11.88 -25.11 -17.70
CA GLU A 118 -11.72 -23.66 -17.80
C GLU A 118 -11.20 -23.32 -19.20
N ASP A 119 -11.96 -22.50 -19.93
CA ASP A 119 -11.53 -21.94 -21.21
C ASP A 119 -10.32 -21.00 -20.99
N PRO A 120 -9.30 -21.05 -21.85
CA PRO A 120 -8.13 -20.19 -21.71
C PRO A 120 -8.50 -18.72 -21.95
N PRO A 121 -7.93 -17.76 -21.18
CA PRO A 121 -8.06 -16.34 -21.47
C PRO A 121 -7.43 -16.03 -22.84
N SER A 122 -8.17 -15.28 -23.67
CA SER A 122 -7.79 -14.96 -25.05
C SER A 122 -6.47 -14.18 -25.14
N GLU A 123 -5.53 -14.65 -25.97
CA GLU A 123 -4.15 -14.15 -26.19
C GLU A 123 -4.02 -12.76 -26.85
N HIS A 124 -5.07 -11.94 -26.91
CA HIS A 124 -5.00 -10.60 -27.50
C HIS A 124 -5.07 -9.52 -26.44
N ASP A 125 -3.95 -9.25 -25.77
CA ASP A 125 -3.58 -7.94 -25.21
C ASP A 125 -2.13 -7.96 -24.68
N THR A 126 -1.14 -7.87 -25.58
CA THR A 126 0.29 -7.70 -25.21
C THR A 126 0.69 -6.24 -24.97
N ALA A 127 -0.27 -5.35 -24.76
CA ALA A 127 -0.02 -4.01 -24.25
C ALA A 127 -0.56 -3.91 -22.81
N SER A 128 0.21 -4.44 -21.86
CA SER A 128 0.02 -4.14 -20.44
C SER A 128 0.39 -2.67 -20.21
N SER A 129 -0.53 -1.78 -20.57
CA SER A 129 -0.58 -0.38 -20.15
C SER A 129 -1.46 -0.26 -18.89
N ALA A 130 -1.35 -1.23 -17.99
CA ALA A 130 -1.99 -1.18 -16.68
C ALA A 130 -1.16 -0.28 -15.75
N THR A 131 -1.13 1.00 -16.08
CA THR A 131 -0.80 2.07 -15.13
C THR A 131 -2.09 2.86 -14.94
N ILE A 132 -3.06 2.26 -14.25
CA ILE A 132 -4.25 2.97 -13.76
C ILE A 132 -4.09 3.17 -12.24
N ILE A 133 -2.88 3.48 -11.79
CA ILE A 133 -2.80 4.36 -10.64
C ILE A 133 -2.89 5.75 -11.23
N ASP A 134 -4.13 6.21 -11.43
CA ASP A 134 -4.39 7.57 -11.88
C ASP A 134 -3.74 8.50 -10.85
N GLN A 135 -2.67 9.19 -11.25
CA GLN A 135 -1.92 10.10 -10.37
C GLN A 135 -2.84 11.18 -9.78
N THR A 136 -4.00 11.44 -10.41
CA THR A 136 -5.01 12.36 -9.90
C THR A 136 -5.81 11.81 -8.72
N LEU A 137 -5.71 10.51 -8.41
CA LEU A 137 -6.32 9.92 -7.22
C LEU A 137 -5.57 10.29 -5.94
N PHE A 138 -4.33 10.76 -6.01
CA PHE A 138 -3.58 11.17 -4.83
C PHE A 138 -3.64 12.68 -4.66
N LEU A 139 -3.89 13.12 -3.43
CA LEU A 139 -3.91 14.52 -3.05
C LEU A 139 -2.62 15.21 -3.50
N TYR A 140 -2.73 16.49 -3.88
CA TYR A 140 -1.62 17.33 -4.34
C TYR A 140 -0.39 17.11 -3.43
N PRO A 141 0.73 16.58 -3.96
CA PRO A 141 1.94 16.44 -3.16
C PRO A 141 2.34 17.82 -2.67
N GLN A 142 2.43 17.98 -1.35
CA GLN A 142 3.03 19.16 -0.76
C GLN A 142 4.53 18.95 -0.89
N ASP A 143 5.26 19.91 -1.48
CA ASP A 143 6.70 19.83 -1.78
C ASP A 143 7.62 19.50 -0.58
N THR A 144 7.07 19.33 0.62
CA THR A 144 7.81 19.17 1.87
C THR A 144 8.43 17.79 2.09
N LEU A 145 7.79 16.67 1.70
CA LEU A 145 8.39 15.36 1.97
C LEU A 145 9.45 14.99 0.95
N ALA A 146 9.29 15.35 -0.32
CA ALA A 146 10.32 15.14 -1.34
C ALA A 146 11.61 15.88 -0.97
N GLU A 147 11.50 17.13 -0.51
CA GLU A 147 12.63 17.89 0.03
C GLU A 147 13.18 17.25 1.30
N LYS A 148 12.35 16.84 2.28
CA LYS A 148 12.81 16.16 3.50
C LYS A 148 13.50 14.82 3.20
N LEU A 149 13.00 14.06 2.22
CA LEU A 149 13.59 12.81 1.76
C LEU A 149 14.92 13.08 1.06
N SER A 150 14.98 14.07 0.16
CA SER A 150 16.24 14.48 -0.47
C SER A 150 17.26 14.95 0.57
N ASP A 151 16.86 15.79 1.52
CA ASP A 151 17.69 16.29 2.61
C ASP A 151 18.14 15.17 3.55
N ALA A 152 17.26 14.24 3.92
CA ALA A 152 17.60 13.10 4.76
C ALA A 152 18.55 12.15 4.02
N LEU A 153 18.31 11.91 2.73
CA LEU A 153 19.18 11.11 1.87
C LEU A 153 20.56 11.76 1.68
N GLU A 154 20.62 13.08 1.57
CA GLU A 154 21.86 13.86 1.40
C GLU A 154 22.63 14.02 2.73
N LYS A 155 21.92 14.19 3.86
CA LYS A 155 22.52 14.35 5.20
C LYS A 155 22.98 13.03 5.81
N ASP A 156 22.21 11.95 5.66
CA ASP A 156 22.56 10.67 6.27
C ASP A 156 23.49 9.80 5.42
N TYR A 157 23.79 10.20 4.17
CA TYR A 157 24.61 9.42 3.24
C TYR A 157 24.29 7.93 3.41
N VAL A 158 23.00 7.59 3.39
CA VAL A 158 22.61 6.20 3.26
C VAL A 158 23.22 5.83 1.93
N ASP A 159 24.31 5.08 1.95
CA ASP A 159 24.89 4.49 0.76
C ASP A 159 23.83 3.51 0.26
N LEU A 160 22.82 4.04 -0.44
CA LEU A 160 21.73 3.33 -1.10
C LEU A 160 22.27 2.47 -2.26
N ARG A 161 23.59 2.32 -2.34
CA ARG A 161 24.21 1.12 -2.88
C ARG A 161 23.78 -0.06 -1.99
N PHE A 162 22.57 -0.54 -2.29
CA PHE A 162 21.99 -1.76 -1.78
C PHE A 162 22.42 -3.06 -2.51
N PRO A 163 23.48 -3.16 -3.35
CA PRO A 163 23.90 -4.49 -3.77
C PRO A 163 24.62 -5.18 -2.59
N GLY A 164 23.91 -6.13 -1.96
CA GLY A 164 24.49 -7.09 -1.01
C GLY A 164 24.28 -6.82 0.49
N GLN A 165 23.51 -5.79 0.87
CA GLN A 165 23.11 -5.62 2.27
C GLN A 165 21.95 -6.56 2.63
N ASN A 166 21.97 -7.12 3.84
CA ASN A 166 20.87 -7.93 4.35
C ASN A 166 19.70 -7.03 4.81
N ASN A 167 18.48 -7.57 4.79
CA ASN A 167 17.26 -6.81 5.14
C ASN A 167 17.33 -6.20 6.55
N ASN A 168 18.00 -6.85 7.50
CA ASN A 168 18.13 -6.38 8.88
C ASN A 168 18.98 -5.10 9.01
N GLU A 169 20.05 -4.98 8.21
CA GLU A 169 20.90 -3.77 8.18
C GLU A 169 20.17 -2.58 7.57
N ILE A 170 19.30 -2.85 6.59
CA ILE A 170 18.46 -1.84 5.94
C ILE A 170 17.41 -1.34 6.94
N GLU A 171 16.69 -2.24 7.61
CA GLU A 171 15.65 -1.91 8.60
C GLU A 171 16.15 -1.05 9.78
N GLN A 172 17.41 -1.18 10.18
CA GLN A 172 18.00 -0.39 11.26
C GLN A 172 18.37 1.03 10.84
N LYS A 173 18.61 1.25 9.54
CA LYS A 173 18.99 2.55 8.99
C LYS A 173 17.80 3.35 8.47
N ILE A 174 16.66 2.69 8.22
CA ILE A 174 15.45 3.35 7.74
C ILE A 174 14.86 4.20 8.88
N PRO A 175 14.70 5.52 8.69
CA PRO A 175 14.14 6.38 9.72
C PRO A 175 12.62 6.15 9.80
N ARG A 176 12.19 5.33 10.76
CA ARG A 176 10.78 4.90 10.96
C ARG A 176 9.82 6.04 11.28
N TYR A 177 10.35 7.19 11.68
CA TYR A 177 9.57 8.40 11.97
C TYR A 177 9.17 9.18 10.71
N LEU A 178 9.57 8.73 9.51
CA LEU A 178 9.30 9.46 8.26
C LEU A 178 7.87 9.31 7.76
N VAL A 179 7.15 8.24 8.14
CA VAL A 179 5.78 8.01 7.67
C VAL A 179 4.89 7.69 8.87
N GLU A 180 4.22 8.68 9.42
CA GLU A 180 3.20 8.51 10.45
C GLU A 180 1.80 8.80 9.91
N LYS A 181 1.69 9.58 8.83
CA LYS A 181 0.43 10.05 8.28
C LYS A 181 0.15 9.51 6.87
N PRO A 182 -1.13 9.41 6.48
CA PRO A 182 -1.53 9.12 5.09
C PRO A 182 -0.83 9.98 4.04
N MET A 183 -0.70 11.29 4.29
CA MET A 183 -0.06 12.23 3.35
C MET A 183 1.42 11.90 3.12
N GLU A 184 2.15 11.55 4.18
CA GLU A 184 3.58 11.22 4.09
C GLU A 184 3.78 9.90 3.34
N ALA A 185 2.87 8.94 3.52
CA ALA A 185 2.88 7.71 2.74
C ALA A 185 2.61 7.99 1.25
N ALA A 186 1.68 8.90 0.94
CA ALA A 186 1.35 9.30 -0.43
C ALA A 186 2.54 9.96 -1.12
N ASP A 187 3.20 10.91 -0.45
CA ASP A 187 4.39 11.56 -0.99
C ASP A 187 5.53 10.56 -1.27
N LEU A 188 5.76 9.61 -0.34
CA LEU A 188 6.73 8.52 -0.56
C LEU A 188 6.33 7.66 -1.77
N PHE A 189 5.05 7.32 -1.90
CA PHE A 189 4.58 6.52 -3.02
C PHE A 189 4.72 7.26 -4.36
N ILE A 190 4.41 8.56 -4.41
CA ILE A 190 4.62 9.43 -5.57
C ILE A 190 6.11 9.43 -5.96
N PHE A 191 7.01 9.55 -4.99
CA PHE A 191 8.45 9.43 -5.23
C PHE A 191 8.84 8.07 -5.83
N LEU A 192 8.15 6.99 -5.45
CA LEU A 192 8.41 5.63 -5.95
C LEU A 192 7.81 5.36 -7.34
N LEU A 193 6.81 6.12 -7.80
CA LEU A 193 6.14 5.88 -9.08
C LEU A 193 7.10 5.72 -10.28
N PRO A 194 8.09 6.63 -10.50
CA PRO A 194 9.04 6.45 -11.60
C PRO A 194 9.86 5.15 -11.50
N TRP A 195 10.16 4.70 -10.27
CA TRP A 195 10.88 3.46 -10.03
C TRP A 195 10.01 2.24 -10.25
N ILE A 196 8.72 2.30 -9.90
CA ILE A 196 7.73 1.26 -10.21
C ILE A 196 7.58 1.10 -11.73
N ASP A 197 7.53 2.21 -12.48
CA ASP A 197 7.45 2.16 -13.95
C ASP A 197 8.70 1.53 -14.56
N VAL A 198 9.90 1.92 -14.08
CA VAL A 198 11.17 1.31 -14.49
C VAL A 198 11.20 -0.17 -14.15
N PHE A 199 10.76 -0.53 -12.94
CA PHE A 199 10.69 -1.91 -12.48
C PHE A 199 9.78 -2.76 -13.36
N LYS A 200 8.52 -2.34 -13.57
CA LYS A 200 7.55 -3.05 -14.44
C LYS A 200 8.06 -3.21 -15.88
N LYS A 201 8.87 -2.27 -16.37
CA LYS A 201 9.45 -2.32 -17.71
C LYS A 201 10.62 -3.29 -17.84
N ILE A 202 11.42 -3.45 -16.78
CA ILE A 202 12.66 -4.23 -16.83
C ILE A 202 12.44 -5.67 -16.33
N VAL A 203 11.57 -5.85 -15.35
CA VAL A 203 11.23 -7.16 -14.79
C VAL A 203 10.47 -7.97 -15.84
N ASP A 204 11.17 -8.94 -16.42
CA ASP A 204 10.66 -9.79 -17.49
C ASP A 204 10.61 -11.27 -17.04
N ASN A 205 9.49 -11.93 -17.31
CA ASN A 205 9.30 -13.35 -17.01
C ASN A 205 10.13 -14.26 -17.94
N SER A 206 10.59 -13.76 -19.10
CA SER A 206 11.23 -14.58 -20.14
C SER A 206 12.54 -15.25 -19.70
N THR A 207 13.24 -14.67 -18.71
CA THR A 207 14.62 -15.07 -18.39
C THR A 207 14.72 -15.89 -17.11
N ASN A 208 13.94 -15.53 -16.08
CA ASN A 208 13.95 -16.21 -14.78
C ASN A 208 12.59 -16.06 -14.07
N PRO A 209 11.66 -17.01 -14.25
CA PRO A 209 10.32 -16.94 -13.70
C PRO A 209 10.27 -16.82 -12.17
N THR A 210 11.19 -17.46 -11.46
CA THR A 210 11.27 -17.36 -9.99
C THR A 210 11.70 -15.96 -9.52
N GLN A 211 12.65 -15.34 -10.21
CA GLN A 211 13.07 -13.96 -9.92
C GLN A 211 11.99 -12.95 -10.29
N TYR A 212 11.30 -13.17 -11.42
CA TYR A 212 10.13 -12.41 -11.82
C TYR A 212 9.04 -12.47 -10.74
N ALA A 213 8.70 -13.68 -10.28
CA ALA A 213 7.72 -13.88 -9.21
C ALA A 213 8.11 -13.17 -7.90
N SER A 214 9.37 -13.31 -7.48
CA SER A 214 9.89 -12.63 -6.28
C SER A 214 9.76 -11.11 -6.41
N SER A 215 10.07 -10.57 -7.58
CA SER A 215 9.96 -9.15 -7.88
C SER A 215 8.49 -8.68 -7.81
N ILE A 216 7.57 -9.40 -8.43
CA ILE A 216 6.13 -9.06 -8.38
C ILE A 216 5.56 -9.15 -6.95
N LEU A 217 6.03 -10.11 -6.14
CA LEU A 217 5.64 -10.21 -4.73
C LEU A 217 6.15 -9.00 -3.90
N GLU A 218 7.37 -8.52 -4.16
CA GLU A 218 7.89 -7.30 -3.52
C GLU A 218 7.07 -6.05 -3.86
N LEU A 219 6.69 -5.89 -5.13
CA LEU A 219 5.80 -4.81 -5.56
C LEU A 219 4.42 -4.95 -4.89
N ASN A 220 3.89 -6.17 -4.80
CA ASN A 220 2.61 -6.43 -4.13
C ASN A 220 2.64 -6.09 -2.65
N GLU A 221 3.76 -6.36 -1.96
CA GLU A 221 3.93 -5.97 -0.56
C GLU A 221 3.98 -4.44 -0.42
N LEU A 222 4.66 -3.72 -1.32
CA LEU A 222 4.61 -2.25 -1.35
C LEU A 222 3.17 -1.74 -1.49
N LEU A 223 2.41 -2.25 -2.46
CA LEU A 223 1.02 -1.84 -2.71
C LEU A 223 0.10 -2.19 -1.53
N LYS A 224 0.30 -3.36 -0.91
CA LYS A 224 -0.44 -3.81 0.28
C LYS A 224 -0.27 -2.84 1.44
N THR A 225 0.98 -2.49 1.73
CA THR A 225 1.28 -1.61 2.85
C THR A 225 0.88 -0.17 2.53
N PHE A 226 0.97 0.27 1.28
CA PHE A 226 0.47 1.58 0.88
C PHE A 226 -1.06 1.68 0.96
N ALA A 227 -1.79 0.60 0.63
CA ALA A 227 -3.25 0.53 0.77
C ALA A 227 -3.68 0.79 2.22
N PHE A 228 -2.93 0.30 3.21
CA PHE A 228 -3.20 0.59 4.63
C PHE A 228 -3.22 2.09 4.94
N PHE A 229 -2.36 2.87 4.27
CA PHE A 229 -2.27 4.31 4.48
C PHE A 229 -3.31 5.12 3.70
N GLN A 230 -4.10 4.49 2.83
CA GLN A 230 -5.10 5.25 2.05
C GLN A 230 -6.29 5.64 2.92
N PRO A 231 -6.65 6.93 2.96
CA PRO A 231 -7.79 7.41 3.73
C PRO A 231 -9.12 7.00 3.10
N GLU A 232 -9.18 6.98 1.77
CA GLU A 232 -10.42 6.73 1.05
C GLU A 232 -10.59 5.23 0.75
N PRO A 233 -11.72 4.60 1.16
CA PRO A 233 -11.99 3.19 0.87
C PRO A 233 -11.93 2.86 -0.62
N LYS A 234 -12.28 3.82 -1.49
CA LYS A 234 -12.18 3.66 -2.94
C LYS A 234 -10.73 3.48 -3.40
N GLN A 235 -9.80 4.27 -2.88
CA GLN A 235 -8.37 4.15 -3.21
C GLN A 235 -7.79 2.82 -2.72
N GLN A 236 -8.15 2.40 -1.50
CA GLN A 236 -7.79 1.08 -0.97
C GLN A 236 -8.26 -0.04 -1.91
N TYR A 237 -9.50 0.07 -2.39
CA TYR A 237 -10.11 -0.93 -3.27
C TYR A 237 -9.36 -1.03 -4.60
N GLU A 238 -9.05 0.10 -5.23
CA GLU A 238 -8.31 0.11 -6.50
C GLU A 238 -6.90 -0.48 -6.34
N LEU A 239 -6.20 -0.17 -5.24
CA LEU A 239 -4.88 -0.77 -4.96
C LEU A 239 -4.99 -2.29 -4.77
N HIS A 240 -6.00 -2.79 -4.05
CA HIS A 240 -6.22 -4.23 -3.89
C HIS A 240 -6.63 -4.90 -5.21
N LYS A 241 -7.35 -4.22 -6.09
CA LYS A 241 -7.71 -4.71 -7.42
C LYS A 241 -6.51 -4.79 -8.36
N GLU A 242 -5.60 -3.81 -8.30
CA GLU A 242 -4.33 -3.88 -9.03
C GLU A 242 -3.49 -5.07 -8.54
N ARG A 243 -3.38 -5.25 -7.21
CA ARG A 243 -2.73 -6.41 -6.61
C ARG A 243 -3.33 -7.73 -7.10
N GLN A 244 -4.66 -7.83 -7.11
CA GLN A 244 -5.36 -9.02 -7.62
C GLN A 244 -4.96 -9.32 -9.07
N THR A 245 -5.00 -8.30 -9.94
CA THR A 245 -4.70 -8.44 -11.37
C THR A 245 -3.28 -8.95 -11.60
N GLU A 246 -2.29 -8.39 -10.89
CA GLU A 246 -0.89 -8.80 -11.01
C GLU A 246 -0.65 -10.21 -10.43
N LEU A 247 -1.30 -10.56 -9.31
CA LEU A 247 -1.18 -11.89 -8.70
C LEU A 247 -1.86 -12.97 -9.54
N GLU A 248 -3.02 -12.70 -10.15
CA GLU A 248 -3.69 -13.63 -11.08
C GLU A 248 -2.82 -13.89 -12.31
N ARG A 249 -2.23 -12.82 -12.87
CA ARG A 249 -1.28 -12.94 -13.98
C ARG A 249 -0.08 -13.79 -13.59
N LEU A 250 0.50 -13.54 -12.41
CA LEU A 250 1.65 -14.30 -11.92
C LEU A 250 1.30 -15.77 -11.66
N ALA A 251 0.15 -16.05 -11.05
CA ALA A 251 -0.34 -17.39 -10.81
C ALA A 251 -0.52 -18.16 -12.13
N TRP A 252 -1.08 -17.51 -13.15
CA TRP A 252 -1.21 -18.09 -14.49
C TRP A 252 0.16 -18.42 -15.11
N LEU A 253 1.15 -17.52 -15.00
CA LEU A 253 2.50 -17.77 -15.52
C LEU A 253 3.20 -18.92 -14.79
N LEU A 254 3.08 -19.00 -13.47
CA LEU A 254 3.70 -20.06 -12.67
C LEU A 254 3.10 -21.44 -12.97
N ARG A 255 1.79 -21.52 -13.26
CA ARG A 255 1.13 -22.78 -13.67
C ARG A 255 1.63 -23.32 -15.02
N GLN A 256 2.21 -22.46 -15.86
CA GLN A 256 2.79 -22.87 -17.14
C GLN A 256 4.24 -23.36 -17.01
N ASP A 257 4.91 -23.07 -15.90
CA ASP A 257 6.29 -23.46 -15.66
C ASP A 257 6.35 -24.82 -14.94
N GLU A 258 6.86 -25.85 -15.62
CA GLU A 258 7.02 -27.21 -15.09
C GLU A 258 8.16 -27.33 -14.03
N ASN A 259 8.86 -26.23 -13.74
CA ASN A 259 10.02 -26.25 -12.85
C ASN A 259 9.61 -26.43 -11.36
N VAL A 260 10.20 -27.40 -10.66
CA VAL A 260 9.85 -27.76 -9.26
C VAL A 260 10.00 -26.59 -8.26
N ASN A 261 10.88 -25.62 -8.52
CA ASN A 261 11.00 -24.40 -7.70
C ASN A 261 9.79 -23.46 -7.81
N SER A 262 8.88 -23.71 -8.76
CA SER A 262 7.62 -22.98 -8.91
C SER A 262 6.65 -23.30 -7.77
N LEU A 263 6.66 -24.51 -7.18
CA LEU A 263 5.62 -24.93 -6.22
C LEU A 263 5.59 -24.10 -4.93
N THR A 264 6.76 -23.80 -4.34
CA THR A 264 6.83 -22.95 -3.14
C THR A 264 6.36 -21.53 -3.44
N THR A 265 6.77 -21.01 -4.60
CA THR A 265 6.40 -19.67 -5.07
C THR A 265 4.91 -19.60 -5.41
N GLU A 266 4.37 -20.64 -6.03
CA GLU A 266 2.95 -20.78 -6.36
C GLU A 266 2.08 -20.80 -5.11
N LEU A 267 2.53 -21.50 -4.06
CA LEU A 267 1.85 -21.51 -2.77
C LEU A 267 1.81 -20.10 -2.14
N GLU A 268 2.93 -19.37 -2.21
CA GLU A 268 3.01 -17.99 -1.71
C GLU A 268 2.10 -17.05 -2.50
N VAL A 269 2.11 -17.12 -3.83
CA VAL A 269 1.22 -16.35 -4.70
C VAL A 269 -0.25 -16.70 -4.43
N THR A 270 -0.58 -17.97 -4.28
CA THR A 270 -1.94 -18.43 -3.98
C THR A 270 -2.42 -17.91 -2.62
N ARG A 271 -1.53 -17.90 -1.62
CA ARG A 271 -1.83 -17.34 -0.29
C ARG A 271 -2.12 -15.85 -0.38
N GLU A 272 -1.25 -15.09 -1.04
CA GLU A 272 -1.44 -13.64 -1.19
C GLU A 272 -2.69 -13.31 -2.01
N LEU A 273 -2.95 -14.06 -3.09
CA LEU A 273 -4.16 -13.88 -3.91
C LEU A 273 -5.43 -14.16 -3.09
N SER A 274 -5.44 -15.22 -2.27
CA SER A 274 -6.55 -15.54 -1.38
C SER A 274 -6.83 -14.41 -0.38
N LEU A 275 -5.77 -13.81 0.18
CA LEU A 275 -5.88 -12.66 1.07
C LEU A 275 -6.47 -11.44 0.35
N VAL A 276 -6.06 -11.16 -0.87
CA VAL A 276 -6.59 -10.05 -1.68
C VAL A 276 -8.06 -10.27 -2.02
N HIS A 277 -8.46 -11.48 -2.43
CA HIS A 277 -9.87 -11.80 -2.68
C HIS A 277 -10.72 -11.57 -1.45
N TYR A 278 -10.26 -12.04 -0.28
CA TYR A 278 -10.96 -11.78 0.97
C TYR A 278 -11.16 -10.28 1.20
N LEU A 279 -10.10 -9.47 1.06
CA LEU A 279 -10.14 -8.04 1.35
C LEU A 279 -11.14 -7.33 0.42
N LEU A 280 -11.10 -7.64 -0.88
CA LEU A 280 -12.05 -7.09 -1.86
C LEU A 280 -13.49 -7.50 -1.55
N THR A 281 -13.74 -8.77 -1.21
CA THR A 281 -15.06 -9.24 -0.81
C THR A 281 -15.55 -8.54 0.46
N HIS A 282 -14.69 -8.37 1.46
CA HIS A 282 -15.01 -7.67 2.69
C HIS A 282 -15.41 -6.21 2.42
N MET A 283 -14.65 -5.50 1.58
CA MET A 283 -14.95 -4.12 1.19
C MET A 283 -16.27 -4.01 0.41
N ASN A 284 -16.54 -4.96 -0.50
CA ASN A 284 -17.81 -5.03 -1.22
C ASN A 284 -18.99 -5.24 -0.26
N LEU A 285 -18.86 -6.16 0.70
CA LEU A 285 -19.89 -6.43 1.72
C LEU A 285 -20.15 -5.19 2.60
N LYS A 286 -19.09 -4.52 3.05
CA LYS A 286 -19.20 -3.27 3.82
C LYS A 286 -19.97 -2.21 3.04
N ARG A 287 -19.61 -2.01 1.76
CA ARG A 287 -20.29 -1.06 0.88
C ARG A 287 -21.77 -1.41 0.65
N MET A 288 -22.10 -2.69 0.48
CA MET A 288 -23.50 -3.11 0.33
C MET A 288 -24.31 -2.80 1.58
N LYS A 289 -23.75 -3.04 2.77
CA LYS A 289 -24.41 -2.71 4.04
C LYS A 289 -24.67 -1.21 4.19
N GLU A 290 -23.68 -0.37 3.84
CA GLU A 290 -23.83 1.09 3.88
C GLU A 290 -24.95 1.56 2.93
N LEU A 291 -25.07 0.96 1.74
CA LEU A 291 -26.16 1.24 0.79
C LEU A 291 -27.53 0.80 1.31
N GLU A 292 -27.61 -0.35 1.98
CA GLU A 292 -28.85 -0.82 2.63
C GLU A 292 -29.31 0.16 3.73
N GLU A 293 -28.37 0.60 4.59
CA GLU A 293 -28.65 1.58 5.65
C GLU A 293 -29.09 2.95 5.08
N GLU A 294 -28.48 3.40 3.98
CA GLU A 294 -28.89 4.62 3.27
C GLU A 294 -30.30 4.49 2.67
N GLU A 295 -30.64 3.35 2.06
CA GLU A 295 -31.96 3.10 1.49
C GLU A 295 -33.05 3.10 2.58
N GLU A 296 -32.78 2.52 3.74
CA GLU A 296 -33.68 2.54 4.91
C GLU A 296 -33.88 3.97 5.44
N ALA A 297 -32.82 4.77 5.52
CA ALA A 297 -32.90 6.16 5.95
C ALA A 297 -33.76 7.01 4.98
N ILE A 298 -33.60 6.82 3.67
CA ILE A 298 -34.41 7.49 2.64
C ILE A 298 -35.89 7.08 2.77
N LYS A 299 -36.17 5.79 3.00
CA LYS A 299 -37.54 5.30 3.21
C LYS A 299 -38.18 5.92 4.46
N SER A 300 -37.44 6.01 5.57
CA SER A 300 -37.91 6.64 6.80
C SER A 300 -38.23 8.12 6.60
N ASN A 301 -37.30 8.88 6.03
CA ASN A 301 -37.50 10.31 5.78
C ASN A 301 -38.69 10.60 4.86
N ASN A 302 -38.91 9.76 3.85
CA ASN A 302 -40.07 9.87 2.98
C ASN A 302 -41.39 9.56 3.70
N ALA A 303 -41.38 8.57 4.61
CA ALA A 303 -42.56 8.26 5.42
C ALA A 303 -42.93 9.42 6.36
N ASP A 304 -41.94 10.04 7.00
CA ASP A 304 -42.13 11.21 7.88
C ASP A 304 -42.68 12.40 7.11
N LEU A 305 -42.16 12.68 5.91
CA LEU A 305 -42.65 13.75 5.05
C LEU A 305 -44.10 13.53 4.60
N VAL A 306 -44.45 12.29 4.24
CA VAL A 306 -45.84 11.94 3.87
C VAL A 306 -46.78 12.13 5.06
N GLN A 307 -46.36 11.73 6.26
CA GLN A 307 -47.13 11.95 7.48
C GLN A 307 -47.34 13.45 7.75
N GLU A 308 -46.29 14.27 7.65
CA GLU A 308 -46.39 15.72 7.83
C GLU A 308 -47.35 16.37 6.82
N MET A 309 -47.33 15.93 5.55
CA MET A 309 -48.27 16.42 4.53
C MET A 309 -49.72 16.03 4.83
N LEU A 310 -49.95 14.82 5.33
CA LEU A 310 -51.29 14.36 5.72
C LEU A 310 -51.83 15.18 6.91
N GLU A 311 -50.99 15.43 7.92
CA GLU A 311 -51.36 16.26 9.07
C GLU A 311 -51.74 17.69 8.65
N LYS A 312 -50.99 18.29 7.71
CA LYS A 312 -51.29 19.63 7.18
C LYS A 312 -52.55 19.70 6.31
N THR A 313 -52.98 18.59 5.70
CA THR A 313 -54.15 18.56 4.82
C THR A 313 -55.46 18.32 5.58
N THR A 314 -55.40 17.94 6.85
CA THR A 314 -56.58 17.56 7.66
C THR A 314 -57.19 18.75 8.43
N ILE A 315 -56.92 19.99 8.00
CA ILE A 315 -57.47 21.25 8.58
C ILE A 315 -58.35 21.95 7.54
#